data_AF-A0A6A6W5V0-F1
#
_entry.id   AF-A0A6A6W5V0-F1
#
_cell.length_a   1.000
_cell.length_b   1.000
_cell.length_c   1.000
_cell.angle_alpha   90.00
_cell.angle_beta   90.00
_cell.angle_gamma   90.00
#
_symmetry.space_group_name_H-M   'P 1'
#
loop_
_entity.id
_entity.type
_entity.pdbx_description
1 polymer ?
#
loop_
_entity_poly.entity_id
_entity_poly.type
_entity_poly.pdbx_seq_one_letter_code
_entity_poly.pdbx_strand_id
1 'polypeptide(L)'
;MPHLNPRRHWRDHPAAFISQKQQYADEQALVFHDIDYIMITIRLLMKDYVHLAQRLVPIGRQMDLTISETAELLKRKTRAFGEEEIRAKFGRV
;
A
#
# COMPACT_ATOMS: atom_id res chain seq x y z
N MET A 1 11.84 0.25 -8.61
CA MET A 1 11.24 -0.48 -7.46
C MET A 1 12.36 -0.85 -6.51
N PRO A 2 12.31 -0.50 -5.22
CA PRO A 2 13.38 -0.86 -4.30
C PRO A 2 13.36 -2.36 -4.02
N HIS A 3 14.53 -2.99 -4.07
CA HIS A 3 14.71 -4.41 -3.82
C HIS A 3 14.62 -4.70 -2.31
N LEU A 4 13.54 -5.34 -1.86
CA LEU A 4 13.39 -5.78 -0.45
C LEU A 4 14.49 -6.78 -0.04
N ASN A 5 15.07 -7.48 -1.03
CA ASN A 5 16.27 -8.28 -0.91
C ASN A 5 17.28 -7.78 -1.95
N PRO A 6 18.42 -7.19 -1.56
CA PRO A 6 19.39 -6.61 -2.48
C PRO A 6 19.99 -7.61 -3.48
N ARG A 7 19.86 -8.92 -3.23
CA ARG A 7 20.30 -9.98 -4.14
C ARG A 7 19.22 -10.45 -5.13
N ARG A 8 17.97 -9.99 -4.99
CA ARG A 8 16.86 -10.45 -5.84
C ARG A 8 16.84 -9.65 -7.14
N HIS A 9 17.23 -10.33 -8.21
CA HIS A 9 17.16 -9.77 -9.56
C HIS A 9 15.70 -9.46 -9.93
N TRP A 10 15.47 -8.38 -10.69
CA TRP A 10 14.12 -7.88 -10.98
C TRP A 10 13.20 -8.91 -11.67
N ARG A 11 13.78 -9.84 -12.45
CA ARG A 11 13.04 -10.93 -13.12
C ARG A 11 12.47 -11.97 -12.17
N ASP A 12 13.02 -12.08 -10.96
CA ASP A 12 12.54 -13.03 -9.95
C ASP A 12 11.41 -12.43 -9.10
N HIS A 13 11.11 -11.13 -9.26
CA HIS A 13 10.08 -10.44 -8.48
C HIS A 13 8.68 -11.02 -8.69
N PRO A 14 8.23 -11.38 -9.90
CA PRO A 14 6.91 -11.98 -10.09
C PRO A 14 6.77 -13.32 -9.36
N ALA A 15 7.74 -14.23 -9.53
CA ALA A 15 7.72 -15.54 -8.88
C ALA A 15 7.78 -15.39 -7.35
N ALA A 16 8.63 -14.49 -6.85
CA ALA A 16 8.73 -14.23 -5.44
C ALA A 16 7.47 -13.59 -4.84
N PHE A 17 6.80 -12.71 -5.58
CA PHE A 17 5.52 -12.13 -5.16
C PHE A 17 4.44 -13.21 -5.00
N ILE A 18 4.33 -14.13 -5.96
CA ILE A 18 3.39 -15.26 -5.87
C ILE A 18 3.71 -16.16 -4.68
N SER A 19 4.98 -16.54 -4.50
CA SER A 19 5.40 -17.41 -3.38
C SER A 19 5.15 -16.81 -2.00
N GLN A 20 5.21 -15.48 -1.88
CA GLN A 20 5.05 -14.76 -0.61
C GLN A 20 3.69 -14.06 -0.51
N LYS A 21 2.74 -14.36 -1.40
CA LYS A 21 1.44 -13.67 -1.47
C LYS A 21 0.72 -13.64 -0.13
N GLN A 22 0.81 -14.72 0.64
CA GLN A 22 0.22 -14.80 1.98
C GLN A 22 0.87 -13.82 2.96
N GLN A 23 2.20 -13.71 2.96
CA GLN A 23 2.92 -12.74 3.78
C GLN A 23 2.53 -11.29 3.41
N TYR A 24 2.44 -10.97 2.12
CA TYR A 24 1.94 -9.66 1.67
C TYR A 24 0.50 -9.39 2.14
N ALA A 25 -0.34 -10.43 2.20
CA ALA A 25 -1.70 -10.34 2.72
C ALA A 25 -1.71 -10.07 4.24
N ASP A 26 -0.90 -10.81 5.00
CA ASP A 26 -0.81 -10.73 6.46
C ASP A 26 -0.24 -9.38 6.91
N GLU A 27 0.76 -8.85 6.19
CA GLU A 27 1.35 -7.52 6.41
C GLU A 27 0.47 -6.38 5.87
N GLN A 28 -0.68 -6.69 5.27
CA GLN A 28 -1.61 -5.73 4.66
C GLN A 28 -0.90 -4.80 3.65
N ALA A 29 0.01 -5.35 2.86
CA ALA A 29 0.79 -4.60 1.90
C ALA A 29 -0.10 -3.99 0.80
N LEU A 30 0.28 -2.80 0.34
CA LEU A 30 -0.35 -2.13 -0.79
C LEU A 30 0.52 -2.35 -2.03
N VAL A 31 -0.03 -3.04 -3.03
CA VAL A 31 0.65 -3.32 -4.29
C VAL A 31 -0.09 -2.62 -5.39
N PHE A 32 0.59 -1.77 -6.14
CA PHE A 32 0.01 -1.06 -7.27
C PHE A 32 0.57 -1.59 -8.59
N HIS A 33 -0.26 -1.59 -9.63
CA HIS A 33 0.14 -1.92 -10.98
C HIS A 33 -0.01 -0.70 -11.90
N ASP A 34 0.85 -0.61 -12.92
CA ASP A 34 0.74 0.42 -13.98
C ASP A 34 0.74 1.88 -13.44
N ILE A 35 1.43 2.11 -12.32
CA ILE A 35 1.62 3.42 -11.72
C ILE A 35 2.99 3.47 -11.04
N ASP A 36 3.72 4.56 -11.23
CA ASP A 36 5.03 4.78 -10.64
C ASP A 36 4.95 5.60 -9.34
N TYR A 37 6.07 5.65 -8.61
CA TYR A 37 6.15 6.34 -7.31
C TYR A 37 5.87 7.85 -7.38
N ILE A 38 6.29 8.52 -8.46
CA ILE A 38 6.04 9.97 -8.61
C ILE A 38 4.55 10.17 -8.84
N MET A 39 3.93 9.37 -9.70
CA MET A 39 2.50 9.44 -9.96
C MET A 39 1.68 9.10 -8.70
N ILE A 40 2.09 8.11 -7.90
CA ILE A 40 1.46 7.84 -6.59
C ILE A 40 1.52 9.09 -5.72
N THR A 41 2.69 9.73 -5.62
CA THR A 41 2.87 10.94 -4.80
C THR A 41 1.96 12.08 -5.27
N ILE A 42 1.91 12.34 -6.57
CA ILE A 42 1.05 13.39 -7.15
C ILE A 42 -0.43 13.11 -6.86
N ARG A 43 -0.90 11.87 -7.07
CA ARG A 43 -2.29 11.48 -6.81
C ARG A 43 -2.67 11.63 -5.35
N LEU A 44 -1.75 11.31 -4.43
CA LEU A 44 -1.94 11.53 -2.99
C LEU A 44 -2.09 13.02 -2.65
N LEU A 45 -1.24 13.89 -3.21
CA LEU A 45 -1.32 15.33 -3.01
C LEU A 45 -2.62 15.92 -3.58
N MET A 46 -3.08 15.42 -4.72
CA MET A 46 -4.38 15.77 -5.33
C MET A 46 -5.58 15.17 -4.59
N LYS A 47 -5.36 14.30 -3.60
CA LYS A 47 -6.39 13.52 -2.89
C LYS A 47 -7.24 12.65 -3.84
N ASP A 48 -6.66 12.22 -4.96
CA ASP A 48 -7.32 11.36 -5.94
C ASP A 48 -7.16 9.88 -5.56
N TYR A 49 -7.87 9.50 -4.49
CA TYR A 49 -7.84 8.14 -3.96
C TYR A 49 -8.56 7.12 -4.85
N VAL A 50 -9.49 7.58 -5.71
CA VAL A 50 -10.21 6.72 -6.65
C VAL A 50 -9.26 6.18 -7.70
N HIS A 51 -8.38 7.03 -8.26
CA HIS A 51 -7.37 6.57 -9.20
C HIS A 51 -6.40 5.57 -8.58
N LEU A 52 -5.98 5.81 -7.33
CA LEU A 52 -5.11 4.87 -6.62
C LEU A 52 -5.81 3.54 -6.36
N ALA A 53 -7.10 3.56 -5.98
CA ALA A 53 -7.89 2.35 -5.75
C ALA A 53 -8.05 1.51 -7.03
N GLN A 54 -8.21 2.14 -8.20
CA GLN A 54 -8.29 1.44 -9.49
C GLN A 54 -6.99 0.74 -9.90
N ARG A 55 -5.84 1.23 -9.41
CA ARG A 55 -4.51 0.69 -9.71
C ARG A 55 -3.99 -0.24 -8.62
N LEU A 56 -4.75 -0.43 -7.55
CA LEU A 56 -4.39 -1.34 -6.45
C LEU A 56 -4.68 -2.78 -6.87
N VAL A 57 -3.70 -3.66 -6.73
CA VAL A 57 -3.88 -5.10 -6.86
C VAL A 57 -4.46 -5.63 -5.54
N PRO A 58 -5.71 -6.14 -5.52
CA PRO A 58 -6.31 -6.61 -4.29
C PRO A 58 -5.65 -7.92 -3.81
N ILE A 59 -5.24 -7.96 -2.55
CA ILE A 59 -4.60 -9.13 -1.91
C ILE A 59 -5.22 -9.37 -0.53
N GLY A 60 -5.49 -10.65 -0.21
CA GLY A 60 -6.05 -11.04 1.08
C GLY A 60 -7.40 -10.39 1.36
N ARG A 61 -7.53 -9.74 2.52
CA ARG A 61 -8.77 -9.04 2.94
C ARG A 61 -9.15 -7.85 2.05
N GLN A 62 -8.23 -7.37 1.19
CA GLN A 62 -8.53 -6.31 0.23
C GLN A 62 -9.37 -6.82 -0.95
N MET A 63 -9.44 -8.14 -1.17
CA MET A 63 -10.22 -8.74 -2.26
C MET A 63 -11.73 -8.57 -2.06
N ASP A 64 -12.18 -8.37 -0.83
CA ASP A 64 -13.60 -8.16 -0.49
C ASP A 64 -14.03 -6.69 -0.60
N LEU A 65 -13.08 -5.76 -0.81
CA LEU A 65 -13.36 -4.33 -0.82
C LEU A 65 -13.80 -3.86 -2.21
N THR A 66 -14.85 -3.05 -2.26
CA THR A 66 -15.17 -2.28 -3.45
C THR A 66 -14.12 -1.19 -3.71
N ILE A 67 -14.12 -0.62 -4.92
CA ILE A 67 -13.23 0.51 -5.27
C ILE A 67 -13.45 1.69 -4.31
N SER A 68 -14.70 1.96 -3.93
CA SER A 68 -15.05 3.04 -2.99
C SER A 68 -14.48 2.76 -1.59
N GLU A 69 -14.66 1.54 -1.08
CA GLU A 69 -14.13 1.15 0.24
C GLU A 69 -12.60 1.13 0.25
N THR A 70 -11.99 0.75 -0.86
CA THR A 70 -10.54 0.79 -1.07
C THR A 70 -10.04 2.24 -1.06
N ALA A 71 -10.73 3.16 -1.72
CA ALA A 71 -10.39 4.58 -1.69
C ALA A 71 -10.47 5.15 -0.26
N GLU A 72 -11.51 4.80 0.50
CA GLU A 72 -11.64 5.19 1.91
C GLU A 72 -10.60 4.49 2.82
N LEU A 73 -10.17 3.26 2.51
CA LEU A 73 -9.03 2.62 3.18
C LEU A 73 -7.74 3.40 2.95
N LEU A 74 -7.45 3.79 1.71
CA LEU A 74 -6.25 4.56 1.36
C LEU A 74 -6.24 5.92 2.06
N LYS A 75 -7.36 6.63 2.03
CA LYS A 75 -7.55 7.91 2.73
C LYS A 75 -7.36 7.81 4.24
N ARG A 76 -7.83 6.72 4.86
CA ARG A 76 -7.59 6.45 6.29
C ARG A 76 -6.11 6.22 6.59
N LYS A 77 -5.39 5.50 5.72
CA LYS A 77 -3.96 5.22 5.86
C LYS A 77 -3.07 6.45 5.63
N THR A 78 -3.53 7.44 4.88
CA THR A 78 -2.79 8.67 4.56
C THR A 78 -3.18 9.86 5.42
N ARG A 79 -4.08 9.66 6.40
CA ARG A 79 -4.46 10.70 7.36
C ARG A 79 -3.27 11.03 8.26
N ALA A 80 -3.09 12.31 8.56
CA ALA A 80 -2.20 12.74 9.63
C ALA A 80 -2.63 12.12 10.97
N PHE A 81 -1.66 11.67 11.76
CA PHE A 81 -1.91 11.24 13.13
C PHE A 81 -2.22 12.44 14.01
N GLY A 82 -3.21 12.33 14.90
CA GLY A 82 -3.43 13.34 15.95
C GLY A 82 -2.35 13.29 17.03
N GLU A 83 -2.21 14.37 17.82
CA GLU A 83 -1.21 14.45 18.90
C GLU A 83 -1.39 13.34 19.95
N GLU A 84 -2.63 12.98 20.28
CA GLU A 84 -2.96 11.87 21.18
C GLU A 84 -2.59 10.51 20.57
N GLU A 85 -2.82 10.30 19.27
CA GLU A 85 -2.42 9.07 18.57
C GLU A 85 -0.90 8.93 18.52
N ILE A 86 -0.19 10.02 18.28
CA ILE A 86 1.28 10.06 18.28
C ILE A 86 1.80 9.72 19.68
N ARG A 87 1.22 10.31 20.73
CA ARG A 87 1.61 10.02 22.12
C ARG A 87 1.32 8.57 22.53
N ALA A 88 0.18 8.01 22.11
CA ALA A 88 -0.15 6.62 22.41
C ALA A 88 0.77 5.62 21.68
N LYS A 89 1.11 5.91 20.42
CA LYS A 89 1.93 5.00 19.58
C LYS A 89 3.44 5.14 19.80
N PHE A 90 3.91 6.35 20.09
CA PHE A 90 5.34 6.70 20.11
C PHE A 90 5.77 7.46 21.37
N GLY A 91 4.85 7.80 22.28
CA GLY A 91 5.13 8.63 23.46
C GLY A 91 5.72 7.90 24.67
N ARG A 92 6.23 6.67 24.49
CA ARG A 92 7.08 6.03 25.51
C ARG A 92 8.55 6.23 25.15
N VAL A 93 9.20 7.12 25.90
CA VAL A 93 10.63 7.06 26.24
C VAL A 93 10.70 6.69 27.71
#